data_AF-A0A349JCW2-F1
#
_entry.id   AF-A0A349JCW2-F1
#
_cell.length_a   1.000
_cell.length_b   1.000
_cell.length_c   1.000
_cell.angle_alpha   90.00
_cell.angle_beta   90.00
_cell.angle_gamma   90.00
#
_symmetry.space_group_name_H-M   'P 1'
#
loop_
_entity.id
_entity.type
_entity.pdbx_description
1 polymer ?
#
loop_
_entity_poly.entity_id
_entity_poly.type
_entity_poly.pdbx_seq_one_letter_code
_entity_poly.pdbx_strand_id
1 'polypeptide(L)'
;MILLWTSVAALSLAWFAGDAVLGLLVAPRLFHHAAEAGIGTAFPGLVFGDLLGRWVTITGILLVIPIVGLLAAVAGRVLKQRGWKAALLPMCVLFLVLSAHVTSVTVVKQGLQTATELREHPDPERAERFRTSYHTRSRIVFSAEMLAALGLAIGAAIAAHRARSKA
;
A
#
# COMPACT_ATOMS: atom_id res chain seq x y z
N MET A 1 -18.71 -10.62 -15.73
CA MET A 1 -18.15 -10.79 -14.36
C MET A 1 -16.68 -11.20 -14.38
N ILE A 2 -16.28 -12.12 -15.27
CA ILE A 2 -14.88 -12.56 -15.42
C ILE A 2 -13.92 -11.38 -15.60
N LEU A 3 -14.17 -10.50 -16.58
CA LEU A 3 -13.31 -9.34 -16.86
C LEU A 3 -13.07 -8.43 -15.63
N LEU A 4 -14.11 -8.12 -14.85
CA LEU A 4 -13.97 -7.29 -13.65
C LEU A 4 -13.03 -7.93 -12.63
N TRP A 5 -13.22 -9.21 -12.34
CA TRP A 5 -12.39 -9.93 -11.35
C TRP A 5 -10.95 -10.11 -11.84
N THR A 6 -10.74 -10.37 -13.13
CA THR A 6 -9.40 -10.44 -13.71
C THR A 6 -8.69 -9.09 -13.64
N SER A 7 -9.39 -7.98 -13.90
CA SER A 7 -8.81 -6.63 -13.75
C SER A 7 -8.44 -6.32 -12.30
N VAL A 8 -9.31 -6.65 -11.33
CA VAL A 8 -8.98 -6.49 -9.90
C VAL A 8 -7.74 -7.32 -9.53
N ALA A 9 -7.66 -8.56 -10.00
CA ALA A 9 -6.50 -9.42 -9.73
C ALA A 9 -5.20 -8.84 -10.30
N ALA A 10 -5.22 -8.41 -11.57
CA ALA A 10 -4.06 -7.84 -12.24
C ALA A 10 -3.56 -6.55 -11.56
N LEU A 11 -4.46 -5.63 -11.23
CA LEU A 11 -4.10 -4.38 -10.56
C LEU A 11 -3.59 -4.63 -9.14
N SER A 12 -4.16 -5.59 -8.43
CA SER A 12 -3.72 -5.95 -7.07
C SER A 12 -2.33 -6.62 -7.09
N LEU A 13 -2.03 -7.41 -8.11
CA LEU A 13 -0.68 -7.96 -8.33
C LEU A 13 0.34 -6.87 -8.65
N ALA A 14 -0.03 -5.90 -9.50
CA ALA A 14 0.84 -4.77 -9.80
C ALA A 14 1.14 -3.92 -8.55
N TRP A 15 0.12 -3.72 -7.71
CA TRP A 15 0.27 -3.02 -6.42
C TRP A 15 1.21 -3.79 -5.49
N PHE A 16 0.95 -5.08 -5.27
CA PHE A 16 1.81 -5.95 -4.48
C PHE A 16 3.27 -5.95 -4.97
N ALA A 17 3.49 -6.09 -6.28
CA ALA A 17 4.81 -6.15 -6.86
C ALA A 17 5.58 -4.84 -6.65
N GLY A 18 4.92 -3.69 -6.83
CA GLY A 18 5.55 -2.40 -6.61
C GLY A 18 5.91 -2.14 -5.15
N ASP A 19 5.02 -2.49 -4.22
CA ASP A 19 5.31 -2.40 -2.78
C ASP A 19 6.42 -3.37 -2.36
N ALA A 20 6.47 -4.57 -2.95
CA ALA A 20 7.54 -5.54 -2.71
C ALA A 20 8.90 -5.01 -3.20
N VAL A 21 8.96 -4.41 -4.39
CA VAL A 21 10.20 -3.84 -4.93
C VAL A 21 10.70 -2.73 -4.02
N LEU A 22 9.84 -1.79 -3.64
CA LEU A 22 10.26 -0.66 -2.83
C LEU A 22 10.58 -1.04 -1.38
N GLY A 23 9.75 -1.90 -0.78
CA GLY A 23 9.87 -2.31 0.61
C GLY A 23 10.99 -3.33 0.86
N LEU A 24 11.20 -4.29 -0.05
CA LEU A 24 12.16 -5.39 0.15
C LEU A 24 13.49 -5.18 -0.56
N LEU A 25 13.51 -4.49 -1.72
CA LEU A 25 14.73 -4.33 -2.50
C LEU A 25 15.37 -2.96 -2.33
N VAL A 26 14.57 -1.90 -2.34
CA VAL A 26 15.08 -0.52 -2.40
C VAL A 26 15.31 0.05 -1.00
N ALA A 27 14.37 -0.11 -0.06
CA ALA A 27 14.51 0.44 1.29
C ALA A 27 15.75 -0.07 2.02
N PRO A 28 16.01 -1.39 2.12
CA PRO A 28 17.14 -1.89 2.91
C PRO A 28 18.50 -1.45 2.37
N ARG A 29 18.66 -1.37 1.04
CA ARG A 29 19.92 -0.96 0.39
C ARG A 29 20.22 0.52 0.60
N LEU A 30 19.20 1.37 0.55
CA LEU A 30 19.37 2.80 0.79
C LEU A 30 19.63 3.12 2.26
N PHE A 31 18.98 2.42 3.19
CA PHE A 31 19.28 2.57 4.62
C PHE A 31 20.68 2.08 4.99
N HIS A 32 21.14 0.98 4.35
CA HIS A 32 22.51 0.49 4.56
C HIS A 32 23.55 1.51 4.08
N HIS A 33 23.43 2.01 2.85
CA HIS A 33 24.34 3.04 2.33
C HIS A 33 24.25 4.37 3.09
N ALA A 34 23.07 4.74 3.59
CA ALA A 34 22.92 5.92 4.45
C ALA A 34 23.60 5.74 5.81
N ALA A 35 23.61 4.52 6.35
CA ALA A 35 24.30 4.20 7.61
C ALA A 35 25.83 4.19 7.43
N GLU A 36 26.34 3.77 6.28
CA GLU A 36 27.77 3.75 5.95
C GLU A 36 28.35 5.16 5.70
N ALA A 37 27.53 6.12 5.26
CA ALA A 37 27.99 7.45 4.84
C ALA A 37 28.12 8.50 5.98
N GLY A 38 27.71 8.18 7.22
CA GLY A 38 27.92 9.03 8.40
C GLY A 38 26.89 10.15 8.66
N ILE A 39 27.09 10.91 9.74
CA ILE A 39 26.10 11.83 10.36
C ILE A 39 25.67 13.00 9.43
N GLY A 40 26.44 13.30 8.38
CA GLY A 40 26.12 14.32 7.37
C GLY A 40 24.98 13.95 6.41
N THR A 41 24.49 12.71 6.43
CA THR A 41 23.57 12.18 5.41
C THR A 41 22.16 11.89 5.96
N ALA A 42 21.49 12.90 6.53
CA ALA A 42 20.02 12.90 6.58
C ALA A 42 19.38 12.88 5.17
N PHE A 43 20.19 13.19 4.14
CA PHE A 43 19.80 13.34 2.75
C PHE A 43 19.28 12.05 2.05
N PRO A 44 19.93 10.87 2.11
CA PRO A 44 19.45 9.67 1.42
C PRO A 44 18.15 9.12 2.03
N GLY A 45 17.99 9.24 3.35
CA GLY A 45 16.74 8.87 4.04
C GLY A 45 15.56 9.77 3.65
N LEU A 46 15.80 11.10 3.51
CA LEU A 46 14.81 12.04 3.01
C LEU A 46 14.49 11.81 1.53
N VAL A 47 15.50 11.57 0.68
CA VAL A 47 15.31 11.28 -0.75
C VAL A 47 14.52 9.98 -0.96
N PHE A 48 14.82 8.93 -0.18
CA PHE A 48 14.04 7.70 -0.22
C PHE A 48 12.61 7.92 0.31
N GLY A 49 12.45 8.69 1.38
CA GLY A 49 11.14 9.10 1.89
C GLY A 49 10.31 9.82 0.83
N ASP A 50 10.92 10.73 0.06
CA ASP A 50 10.27 11.47 -1.03
C ASP A 50 9.88 10.54 -2.17
N LEU A 51 10.76 9.61 -2.54
CA LEU A 51 10.49 8.60 -3.56
C LEU A 51 9.34 7.67 -3.13
N LEU A 52 9.32 7.28 -1.85
CA LEU A 52 8.24 6.50 -1.26
C LEU A 52 6.92 7.30 -1.23
N GLY A 53 6.98 8.59 -0.90
CA GLY A 53 5.82 9.50 -0.95
C GLY A 53 5.22 9.62 -2.34
N ARG A 54 6.07 9.77 -3.36
CA ARG A 54 5.64 9.78 -4.77
C ARG A 54 5.06 8.43 -5.18
N TRP A 55 5.70 7.32 -4.78
CA TRP A 55 5.21 5.99 -5.07
C TRP A 55 3.80 5.77 -4.51
N VAL A 56 3.60 6.00 -3.21
CA VAL A 56 2.30 5.78 -2.58
C VAL A 56 1.23 6.64 -3.25
N THR A 57 1.55 7.87 -3.65
CA THR A 57 0.64 8.74 -4.42
C THR A 57 0.29 8.13 -5.79
N ILE A 58 1.28 7.67 -6.55
CA ILE A 58 1.10 7.07 -7.88
C ILE A 58 0.30 5.78 -7.78
N THR A 59 0.63 4.91 -6.83
CA THR A 59 -0.10 3.67 -6.51
C THR A 59 -1.56 3.97 -6.15
N GLY A 60 -1.80 5.02 -5.38
CA GLY A 60 -3.15 5.50 -5.08
C GLY A 60 -3.96 5.80 -6.34
N ILE A 61 -3.39 6.59 -7.25
CA ILE A 61 -4.04 7.04 -8.47
C ILE A 61 -4.22 5.91 -9.49
N LEU A 62 -3.16 5.15 -9.76
CA LEU A 62 -3.11 4.19 -10.86
C LEU A 62 -3.63 2.80 -10.50
N LEU A 63 -3.62 2.43 -9.21
CA LEU A 63 -3.92 1.07 -8.77
C LEU A 63 -5.10 1.06 -7.79
N VAL A 64 -4.99 1.76 -6.66
CA VAL A 64 -5.99 1.69 -5.58
C VAL A 64 -7.34 2.27 -5.98
N ILE A 65 -7.38 3.48 -6.57
CA ILE A 65 -8.63 4.10 -7.03
C ILE A 65 -9.33 3.23 -8.09
N PRO A 66 -8.64 2.72 -9.14
CA PRO A 66 -9.23 1.78 -10.09
C PRO A 66 -9.74 0.50 -9.43
N ILE A 67 -8.99 -0.11 -8.51
CA ILE A 67 -9.43 -1.30 -7.75
C ILE A 67 -10.73 -1.01 -7.00
N VAL A 68 -10.79 0.12 -6.30
CA VAL A 68 -11.98 0.57 -5.55
C VAL A 68 -13.17 0.76 -6.48
N GLY A 69 -12.98 1.42 -7.64
CA GLY A 69 -14.02 1.60 -8.64
C GLY A 69 -14.55 0.27 -9.20
N LEU A 70 -13.66 -0.68 -9.48
CA LEU A 70 -14.02 -2.03 -9.94
C LEU A 70 -14.77 -2.82 -8.85
N LEU A 71 -14.33 -2.74 -7.60
CA LEU A 71 -15.01 -3.38 -6.47
C LEU A 71 -16.39 -2.77 -6.22
N ALA A 72 -16.55 -1.46 -6.35
CA ALA A 72 -17.85 -0.79 -6.29
C ALA A 72 -18.78 -1.27 -7.41
N ALA A 73 -18.28 -1.40 -8.64
CA ALA A 73 -19.03 -1.95 -9.76
C ALA A 73 -19.45 -3.43 -9.52
N VAL A 74 -18.58 -4.23 -8.93
CA VAL A 74 -18.90 -5.60 -8.49
C VAL A 74 -20.00 -5.56 -7.42
N ALA A 75 -19.84 -4.75 -6.38
CA ALA A 75 -20.80 -4.64 -5.29
C ALA A 75 -22.19 -4.24 -5.79
N GLY A 76 -22.27 -3.23 -6.68
CA GLY A 76 -23.53 -2.80 -7.29
C GLY A 76 -24.20 -3.89 -8.11
N ARG A 77 -23.43 -4.68 -8.89
CA ARG A 77 -23.99 -5.82 -9.65
C ARG A 77 -24.47 -6.93 -8.73
N VAL A 78 -23.71 -7.27 -7.70
CA VAL A 78 -24.07 -8.32 -6.74
C VAL A 78 -25.31 -7.91 -5.93
N LEU A 79 -25.39 -6.64 -5.53
CA LEU A 79 -26.55 -6.06 -4.85
C LEU A 79 -27.82 -6.24 -5.69
N LYS A 80 -27.74 -5.90 -6.99
CA LYS A 80 -28.87 -6.03 -7.92
C LYS A 80 -29.29 -7.49 -8.15
N GLN A 81 -28.34 -8.42 -8.21
CA GLN A 81 -28.61 -9.82 -8.58
C GLN A 81 -28.96 -10.74 -7.41
N ARG A 82 -28.38 -10.49 -6.23
CA ARG A 82 -28.40 -11.42 -5.09
C ARG A 82 -28.81 -10.76 -3.78
N GLY A 83 -29.13 -9.46 -3.80
CA GLY A 83 -29.53 -8.69 -2.63
C GLY A 83 -28.35 -8.22 -1.77
N TRP A 84 -28.69 -7.47 -0.72
CA TRP A 84 -27.73 -6.71 0.09
C TRP A 84 -26.71 -7.58 0.84
N LYS A 85 -27.12 -8.75 1.34
CA LYS A 85 -26.23 -9.65 2.09
C LYS A 85 -25.01 -10.08 1.26
N ALA A 86 -25.21 -10.33 -0.03
CA ALA A 86 -24.13 -10.73 -0.93
C ALA A 86 -23.21 -9.56 -1.32
N ALA A 87 -23.72 -8.32 -1.28
CA ALA A 87 -22.95 -7.11 -1.58
C ALA A 87 -22.06 -6.65 -0.41
N LEU A 88 -22.30 -7.12 0.82
CA LEU A 88 -21.49 -6.77 1.98
C LEU A 88 -20.02 -7.14 1.80
N LEU A 89 -19.73 -8.35 1.30
CA LEU A 89 -18.35 -8.81 1.15
C LEU A 89 -17.50 -7.88 0.25
N PRO A 90 -17.89 -7.56 -0.99
CA PRO A 90 -17.11 -6.63 -1.81
C PRO A 90 -17.05 -5.21 -1.23
N MET A 91 -18.06 -4.76 -0.46
CA MET A 91 -17.98 -3.48 0.24
C MET A 91 -16.97 -3.50 1.39
N CYS A 92 -16.94 -4.55 2.22
CA CYS A 92 -15.93 -4.70 3.27
C CYS A 92 -14.51 -4.72 2.70
N VAL A 93 -14.31 -5.45 1.59
CA VAL A 93 -13.01 -5.49 0.90
C VAL A 93 -12.62 -4.11 0.38
N LEU A 94 -13.56 -3.36 -0.19
CA LEU A 94 -13.32 -1.99 -0.64
C LEU A 94 -12.86 -1.08 0.51
N PHE A 95 -13.52 -1.13 1.67
CA PHE A 95 -13.13 -0.35 2.84
C PHE A 95 -11.77 -0.77 3.39
N LEU A 96 -11.46 -2.06 3.41
CA LEU A 96 -10.16 -2.57 3.84
C LEU A 96 -9.03 -2.07 2.94
N VAL A 97 -9.22 -2.12 1.61
CA VAL A 97 -8.24 -1.61 0.63
C VAL A 97 -7.99 -0.12 0.82
N LEU A 98 -9.05 0.68 0.92
CA LEU A 98 -8.93 2.12 1.17
C LEU A 98 -8.24 2.41 2.50
N SER A 99 -8.61 1.69 3.57
CA SER A 99 -8.03 1.91 4.91
C SER A 99 -6.55 1.55 4.95
N ALA A 100 -6.16 0.43 4.31
CA ALA A 100 -4.76 0.03 4.19
C ALA A 100 -3.95 1.13 3.48
N HIS A 101 -4.43 1.58 2.33
CA HIS A 101 -3.74 2.59 1.54
C HIS A 101 -3.65 3.96 2.25
N VAL A 102 -4.75 4.43 2.85
CA VAL A 102 -4.75 5.68 3.63
C VAL A 102 -3.79 5.60 4.82
N THR A 103 -3.70 4.44 5.47
CA THR A 103 -2.75 4.22 6.57
C THR A 103 -1.31 4.36 6.07
N SER A 104 -0.98 3.75 4.93
CA SER A 104 0.36 3.87 4.33
C SER A 104 0.69 5.30 3.92
N VAL A 105 -0.23 6.00 3.25
CA VAL A 105 -0.07 7.44 2.93
C VAL A 105 0.20 8.25 4.19
N THR A 106 -0.57 8.01 5.25
CA THR A 106 -0.46 8.75 6.51
C THR A 106 0.88 8.49 7.19
N VAL A 107 1.33 7.24 7.23
CA VAL A 107 2.62 6.88 7.82
C VAL A 107 3.77 7.48 7.03
N VAL A 108 3.73 7.47 5.69
CA VAL A 108 4.77 8.11 4.88
C VAL A 108 4.78 9.63 5.09
N LYS A 109 3.62 10.27 5.08
CA LYS A 109 3.50 11.72 5.30
C LYS A 109 4.02 12.12 6.69
N GLN A 110 3.65 11.38 7.74
CA GLN A 110 4.15 11.61 9.10
C GLN A 110 5.68 11.42 9.19
N GLY A 111 6.20 10.42 8.50
CA GLY A 111 7.64 10.15 8.42
C GLY A 111 8.42 11.27 7.76
N LEU A 112 7.96 11.72 6.60
CA LEU A 112 8.55 12.83 5.85
C LEU A 112 8.55 14.14 6.65
N GLN A 113 7.41 14.45 7.28
CA GLN A 113 7.30 15.64 8.12
C GLN A 113 8.28 15.57 9.31
N THR A 114 8.32 14.44 10.01
CA THR A 114 9.20 14.27 11.18
C THR A 114 10.68 14.28 10.77
N ALA A 115 11.02 13.68 9.64
CA ALA A 115 12.39 13.71 9.10
C ALA A 115 12.81 15.13 8.68
N THR A 116 11.89 15.92 8.14
CA THR A 116 12.13 17.34 7.80
C THR A 116 12.34 18.17 9.06
N GLU A 117 11.46 18.02 10.07
CA GLU A 117 11.58 18.70 11.36
C GLU A 117 12.92 18.37 12.05
N LEU A 118 13.35 17.10 12.05
CA LEU A 118 14.62 16.69 12.65
C LEU A 118 15.85 17.20 11.87
N ARG A 119 15.71 17.50 10.58
CA ARG A 119 16.75 18.13 9.78
C ARG A 119 16.89 19.61 10.13
N GLU A 120 15.78 20.31 10.31
CA GLU A 120 15.75 21.74 10.63
C GLU A 120 16.09 22.01 12.11
N HIS A 121 15.67 21.11 13.00
CA HIS A 121 15.87 21.19 14.44
C HIS A 121 16.41 19.84 14.97
N PRO A 122 17.75 19.64 14.93
CA PRO A 122 18.35 18.37 15.33
C PRO A 122 18.17 18.10 16.83
N ASP A 123 17.46 17.02 17.15
CA ASP A 123 17.31 16.47 18.50
C ASP A 123 17.70 14.98 18.48
N PRO A 124 18.83 14.59 19.09
CA PRO A 124 19.34 13.22 19.05
C PRO A 124 18.41 12.20 19.75
N GLU A 125 17.71 12.58 20.82
CA GLU A 125 16.78 11.68 21.51
C GLU A 125 15.50 11.47 20.68
N ARG A 126 15.03 12.52 20.02
CA ARG A 126 13.88 12.43 19.11
C ARG A 126 14.24 11.68 17.83
N ALA A 127 15.46 11.82 17.32
CA ALA A 127 15.96 11.06 16.17
C ALA A 127 16.05 9.56 16.46
N GLU A 128 16.53 9.15 17.64
CA GLU A 128 16.63 7.73 17.99
C GLU A 128 15.25 7.09 18.21
N ARG A 129 14.33 7.82 18.88
CA ARG A 129 12.93 7.39 19.01
C ARG A 129 12.24 7.30 17.65
N PHE A 130 12.48 8.25 16.75
CA PHE A 130 11.96 8.21 15.40
C PHE A 130 12.49 6.98 14.66
N ARG A 131 13.81 6.76 14.65
CA ARG A 131 14.45 5.62 13.97
C ARG A 131 13.87 4.27 14.39
N THR A 132 13.71 4.05 15.69
CA THR A 132 13.25 2.76 16.24
C THR A 132 11.73 2.56 16.11
N SER A 133 10.93 3.55 16.45
CA SER A 133 9.46 3.44 16.44
C SER A 133 8.86 3.56 15.03
N TYR A 134 9.40 4.46 14.20
CA TYR A 134 8.90 4.70 12.84
C TYR A 134 9.22 3.52 11.93
N HIS A 135 10.44 2.98 11.99
CA HIS A 135 10.84 1.82 11.18
C HIS A 135 9.97 0.59 11.49
N THR A 136 9.70 0.34 12.78
CA THR A 136 8.85 -0.79 13.19
C THR A 136 7.40 -0.60 12.71
N ARG A 137 6.82 0.59 12.91
CA ARG A 137 5.44 0.90 12.51
C ARG A 137 5.25 0.86 10.99
N SER A 138 6.17 1.49 10.25
CA SER A 138 6.12 1.50 8.78
C SER A 138 6.25 0.09 8.20
N ARG A 139 7.19 -0.72 8.68
CA ARG A 139 7.32 -2.12 8.25
C ARG A 139 6.02 -2.93 8.46
N ILE A 140 5.37 -2.78 9.61
CA ILE A 140 4.10 -3.48 9.89
C ILE A 140 3.01 -3.03 8.91
N VAL A 141 2.85 -1.72 8.72
CA VAL A 141 1.82 -1.16 7.85
C VAL A 141 2.01 -1.59 6.39
N PHE A 142 3.21 -1.44 5.85
CA PHE A 142 3.50 -1.86 4.47
C PHE A 142 3.42 -3.37 4.29
N SER A 143 3.82 -4.18 5.28
CA SER A 143 3.64 -5.64 5.20
C SER A 143 2.16 -6.02 5.19
N ALA A 144 1.32 -5.34 5.99
CA ALA A 144 -0.11 -5.56 5.99
C ALA A 144 -0.76 -5.13 4.66
N GLU A 145 -0.32 -4.01 4.09
CA GLU A 145 -0.76 -3.53 2.76
C GLU A 145 -0.40 -4.55 1.66
N MET A 146 0.84 -5.05 1.64
CA MET A 146 1.27 -6.10 0.71
C MET A 146 0.43 -7.37 0.85
N LEU A 147 0.17 -7.83 2.08
CA LEU A 147 -0.68 -9.00 2.32
C LEU A 147 -2.13 -8.77 1.88
N ALA A 148 -2.66 -7.55 2.07
CA ALA A 148 -3.99 -7.18 1.59
C ALA A 148 -4.06 -7.20 0.05
N ALA A 149 -3.07 -6.63 -0.63
CA ALA A 149 -2.97 -6.65 -2.09
C ALA A 149 -2.86 -8.09 -2.63
N LEU A 150 -2.03 -8.93 -2.01
CA LEU A 150 -1.90 -10.34 -2.38
C LEU A 150 -3.18 -11.13 -2.13
N GLY A 151 -3.81 -10.97 -0.96
CA GLY A 151 -5.07 -11.61 -0.63
C GLY A 151 -6.19 -11.22 -1.59
N LEU A 152 -6.25 -9.95 -1.99
CA LEU A 152 -7.18 -9.45 -2.99
C LEU A 152 -6.91 -10.05 -4.37
N ALA A 153 -5.65 -10.14 -4.79
CA ALA A 153 -5.28 -10.77 -6.05
C ALA A 153 -5.73 -12.23 -6.13
N ILE A 154 -5.45 -13.01 -5.08
CA ILE A 154 -5.84 -14.42 -5.00
C ILE A 154 -7.38 -14.55 -4.98
N GLY A 155 -8.06 -13.77 -4.14
CA GLY A 155 -9.52 -13.79 -4.04
C GLY A 155 -10.21 -13.45 -5.37
N ALA A 156 -9.69 -12.43 -6.06
CA ALA A 156 -10.20 -12.02 -7.37
C ALA A 156 -9.92 -13.07 -8.46
N ALA A 157 -8.74 -13.69 -8.46
CA ALA A 157 -8.43 -14.78 -9.39
C ALA A 157 -9.36 -16.00 -9.20
N ILE A 158 -9.62 -16.40 -7.95
CA ILE A 158 -10.57 -17.47 -7.62
C ILE A 158 -11.99 -17.09 -8.07
N ALA A 159 -12.42 -15.85 -7.84
CA ALA A 159 -13.73 -15.37 -8.26
C ALA A 159 -13.88 -15.35 -9.79
N ALA A 160 -12.83 -14.97 -10.53
CA ALA A 160 -12.79 -15.01 -11.98
C ALA A 160 -12.91 -16.46 -12.50
N HIS A 161 -12.15 -17.40 -11.90
CA HIS A 161 -12.19 -18.81 -12.26
C HIS A 161 -13.59 -19.41 -12.04
N ARG A 162 -14.20 -19.15 -10.88
CA ARG A 162 -15.57 -19.60 -10.57
C ARG A 162 -16.64 -18.98 -11.47
N ALA A 163 -16.41 -17.76 -11.97
CA ALA A 163 -17.31 -17.13 -12.91
C ALA A 163 -17.18 -17.73 -14.32
N ARG A 164 -15.99 -18.20 -14.69
CA ARG A 164 -15.73 -18.88 -15.96
C ARG A 164 -16.30 -20.29 -15.99
N SER A 165 -16.21 -21.04 -14.90
CA SER A 165 -16.75 -22.42 -14.84
C SER A 165 -18.28 -22.51 -14.84
N LYS A 166 -18.97 -21.37 -14.71
CA LYS A 166 -20.44 -21.27 -14.72
C LYS A 166 -21.01 -20.62 -15.98
N ALA A 167 -20.13 -20.20 -16.90
CA ALA A 167 -20.47 -19.57 -18.18
C ALA A 167 -20.40 -20.63 -19.29
#